data_AF-A0A2V7PU57-F1
#
_entry.id   AF-A0A2V7PU57-F1
#
_cell.length_a   1.000
_cell.length_b   1.000
_cell.length_c   1.000
_cell.angle_alpha   90.00
_cell.angle_beta   90.00
_cell.angle_gamma   90.00
#
_symmetry.space_group_name_H-M   'P 1'
#
loop_
_entity.id
_entity.type
_entity.pdbx_description
1 polymer ?
#
loop_
_entity_poly.entity_id
_entity_poly.type
_entity_poly.pdbx_seq_one_letter_code
_entity_poly.pdbx_strand_id
1 'polypeptide(L)' 'MSSYKIEQKHLAYRGREFHFVSYDGTVANPARHEPATIPTWYLMSAGKRWAVMPHQRGQDEAEVDRLLTQWLEKHVFA' A
#
# COMPACT_ATOMS: atom_id res chain seq x y z
N MET A 1 -11.07 -8.47 -19.20
CA MET A 1 -11.02 -8.12 -17.76
C MET A 1 -9.55 -8.12 -17.34
N SER A 2 -8.94 -6.95 -17.17
CA SER A 2 -7.53 -6.85 -16.75
C SER A 2 -7.45 -7.35 -15.31
N SER A 3 -6.80 -8.50 -15.09
CA SER A 3 -6.56 -8.98 -13.72
C SER A 3 -5.63 -7.96 -13.07
N TYR A 4 -6.15 -7.15 -12.15
CA TYR A 4 -5.28 -6.25 -11.43
C TYR A 4 -4.24 -7.07 -10.68
N LYS A 5 -2.98 -6.79 -10.96
CA LYS A 5 -1.87 -7.45 -10.30
C LYS A 5 -1.64 -6.72 -8.98
N ILE A 6 -2.00 -7.39 -7.89
CA ILE A 6 -1.60 -6.98 -6.54
C ILE A 6 -0.07 -6.96 -6.51
N GLU A 7 0.51 -5.80 -6.20
CA GLU A 7 1.95 -5.67 -6.02
C GLU A 7 2.28 -5.88 -4.56
N GLN A 8 3.37 -6.59 -4.30
CA GLN A 8 3.87 -6.82 -2.95
C GLN A 8 5.32 -6.37 -2.89
N LYS A 9 5.68 -5.72 -1.78
CA LYS A 9 7.00 -5.16 -1.60
C LYS A 9 7.49 -5.41 -0.18
N HIS A 10 8.63 -6.07 -0.08
CA HIS A 10 9.33 -6.27 1.19
C HIS A 10 10.46 -5.25 1.27
N LEU A 11 10.44 -4.43 2.31
CA LEU A 11 11.44 -3.40 2.53
C LEU A 11 12.16 -3.69 3.85
N ALA A 12 13.48 -3.83 3.77
CA ALA A 12 14.33 -3.89 4.96
C ALA A 12 14.74 -2.46 5.34
N TYR A 13 14.37 -2.01 6.54
CA TYR A 13 14.68 -0.67 7.01
C TYR A 13 14.95 -0.63 8.52
N ARG A 14 16.06 0.02 8.92
CA ARG A 14 16.57 0.07 10.30
C ARG A 14 16.62 -1.31 11.00
N GLY A 15 17.06 -2.33 10.26
CA GLY A 15 17.19 -3.71 10.77
C GLY A 15 15.86 -4.47 10.95
N ARG A 16 14.74 -3.93 10.44
CA ARG A 16 13.42 -4.57 10.45
C ARG A 16 12.91 -4.78 9.03
N GLU A 17 12.18 -5.85 8.82
CA GLU A 17 11.50 -6.11 7.54
C GLU A 17 10.04 -5.64 7.61
N PHE A 18 9.58 -5.01 6.54
CA PHE A 18 8.23 -4.49 6.39
C PHE A 18 7.59 -5.03 5.12
N HIS A 19 6.38 -5.57 5.24
CA HIS A 19 5.62 -6.12 4.13
C HIS A 19 4.52 -5.16 3.69
N PHE A 20 4.64 -4.66 2.47
CA PHE A 20 3.67 -3.78 1.83
C PHE A 20 2.92 -4.49 0.72
N VAL A 21 1.64 -4.19 0.58
CA VAL A 21 0.76 -4.77 -0.44
C VAL A 21 -0.09 -3.68 -1.06
N SER A 22 -0.18 -3.62 -2.39
CA SER A 22 -1.08 -2.71 -3.09
C SER A 22 -2.44 -3.36 -3.37
N TYR A 23 -3.50 -2.58 -3.24
CA TYR A 23 -4.84 -2.93 -3.74
C TYR A 23 -5.29 -1.87 -4.74
N ASP A 24 -6.03 -2.25 -5.79
CA ASP A 24 -6.54 -1.34 -6.86
C ASP A 24 -7.65 -0.41 -6.37
N GLY A 25 -7.99 -0.52 -5.09
CA GLY A 25 -9.26 -0.06 -4.59
C GLY A 25 -10.42 -0.88 -5.18
N THR A 26 -11.62 -0.46 -4.83
CA THR A 26 -12.88 -1.09 -5.23
C THR A 26 -13.75 -0.01 -5.84
N VAL A 27 -14.43 -0.32 -6.95
CA VAL A 27 -15.53 0.53 -7.41
C VAL A 27 -16.62 0.57 -6.35
N ALA A 28 -17.32 1.69 -6.24
CA ALA A 28 -18.44 1.82 -5.31
C ALA A 28 -19.46 0.71 -5.60
N ASN A 29 -19.98 0.09 -4.54
CA ASN A 29 -21.10 -0.82 -4.61
C ASN A 29 -22.29 -0.21 -3.86
N PRO A 30 -23.16 0.54 -4.54
CA PRO A 30 -24.30 1.21 -3.92
C PRO A 30 -25.27 0.22 -3.26
N ALA A 31 -25.39 -1.01 -3.79
CA ALA A 31 -26.27 -2.05 -3.24
C ALA A 31 -25.79 -2.58 -1.88
N ARG A 32 -24.48 -2.44 -1.58
CA ARG A 32 -23.88 -2.83 -0.30
C ARG A 32 -23.47 -1.62 0.54
N HIS A 33 -23.78 -0.40 0.10
CA HIS A 33 -23.30 0.86 0.67
C HIS A 33 -21.77 0.94 0.80
N GLU A 34 -21.02 0.25 -0.05
CA GLU A 34 -19.55 0.27 -0.03
C GLU A 34 -19.08 1.43 -0.91
N PRO A 35 -18.39 2.46 -0.35
CA PRO A 35 -17.87 3.56 -1.15
C PRO A 35 -16.72 3.09 -2.04
N ALA A 36 -16.46 3.84 -3.12
CA ALA A 36 -15.28 3.57 -3.93
C ALA A 36 -14.02 3.80 -3.09
N THR A 37 -13.06 2.89 -3.18
CA THR A 37 -11.73 3.06 -2.59
C THR A 37 -10.72 3.28 -3.71
N ILE A 38 -9.71 4.11 -3.46
CA ILE A 38 -8.64 4.36 -4.41
C ILE A 38 -7.57 3.26 -4.32
N PRO A 39 -6.83 2.99 -5.40
CA PRO A 39 -5.65 2.17 -5.31
C PRO A 39 -4.70 2.67 -4.21
N THR A 40 -4.26 1.79 -3.32
CA THR A 40 -3.51 2.18 -2.10
C THR A 40 -2.51 1.10 -1.71
N TRP A 41 -1.31 1.52 -1.29
CA TRP A 41 -0.34 0.71 -0.58
C TRP A 41 -0.72 0.57 0.89
N TYR A 42 -0.68 -0.66 1.39
CA TYR A 42 -0.92 -0.97 2.79
C TYR A 42 0.30 -1.64 3.42
N LEU A 43 0.64 -1.26 4.64
CA LEU A 43 1.57 -2.00 5.49
C LEU A 43 0.82 -3.10 6.23
N MET A 44 1.29 -4.34 6.08
CA MET A 44 0.82 -5.49 6.83
C MET A 44 1.62 -5.58 8.14
N SER A 45 0.99 -5.26 9.28
CA SER A 45 1.67 -5.32 10.58
C SER A 45 0.72 -5.80 11.67
N ALA A 46 1.15 -6.80 12.44
CA ALA A 46 0.40 -7.39 13.55
C ALA A 46 -1.06 -7.79 13.18
N GLY A 47 -1.24 -8.37 12.00
CA GLY A 47 -2.57 -8.77 11.49
C GLY A 47 -3.48 -7.61 11.07
N LYS A 48 -3.00 -6.36 11.12
CA LYS A 48 -3.70 -5.17 10.66
C LYS A 48 -3.10 -4.63 9.37
N ARG A 49 -3.96 -3.96 8.59
CA ARG A 49 -3.58 -3.25 7.36
C ARG A 49 -3.59 -1.76 7.63
N TRP A 50 -2.47 -1.10 7.40
CA TRP A 50 -2.34 0.34 7.60
C TRP A 50 -2.20 1.01 6.24
N ALA A 51 -3.08 1.95 5.91
CA ALA A 51 -2.98 2.70 4.66
C ALA A 51 -1.73 3.59 4.69
N VAL A 52 -0.90 3.50 3.65
CA VAL A 52 0.41 4.15 3.57
C VAL A 52 0.35 5.33 2.61
N MET A 53 0.07 5.05 1.34
CA MET A 53 -0.02 6.04 0.27
C MET A 53 -0.85 5.49 -0.90
N PRO A 54 -1.42 6.36 -1.76
CA PRO A 54 -2.05 5.90 -2.99
C PRO A 54 -1.10 5.06 -3.86
N HIS A 55 -1.63 4.00 -4.48
CA HIS A 55 -0.91 3.22 -5.48
C HIS A 55 -1.12 3.85 -6.86
N GLN A 56 -0.04 3.95 -7.64
CA GLN A 56 -0.08 4.40 -9.02
C GLN A 56 0.50 3.30 -9.91
N ARG A 57 -0.29 2.82 -10.88
CA ARG A 57 0.19 1.78 -11.81
C ARG A 57 1.35 2.32 -12.66
N GLY A 58 2.44 1.57 -12.74
CA GLY A 58 3.64 1.97 -13.48
C GLY A 58 4.46 3.05 -12.77
N GLN A 59 4.22 3.31 -11.48
CA GLN A 59 5.12 4.13 -10.67
C GLN A 59 6.50 3.47 -10.61
N ASP A 60 7.54 4.29 -10.70
CA ASP A 60 8.92 3.82 -10.60
C ASP A 60 9.16 3.12 -9.26
N GLU A 61 9.82 1.96 -9.30
CA GLU A 61 10.03 1.14 -8.10
C GLU A 61 10.87 1.89 -7.06
N ALA A 62 11.97 2.54 -7.45
CA ALA A 62 12.85 3.25 -6.53
C ALA A 62 12.14 4.44 -5.86
N GLU A 63 11.25 5.10 -6.60
CA GLU A 63 10.37 6.12 -6.03
C GLU A 63 9.39 5.54 -5.01
N VAL A 64 8.80 4.37 -5.28
CA VAL A 64 7.96 3.65 -4.31
C VAL A 64 8.77 3.32 -3.05
N ASP A 65 9.97 2.74 -3.15
CA ASP A 65 10.83 2.46 -1.99
C ASP A 65 11.07 3.71 -1.15
N ARG A 66 11.39 4.83 -1.80
CA ARG A 66 11.66 6.11 -1.15
C ARG A 66 10.45 6.59 -0.36
N LEU A 67 9.27 6.59 -0.97
CA LEU A 67 8.04 7.06 -0.33
C LEU A 67 7.58 6.14 0.81
N LEU A 68 7.69 4.81 0.65
CA LEU A 68 7.38 3.85 1.72
C LEU A 68 8.32 4.03 2.91
N THR A 69 9.61 4.25 2.65
CA THR A 69 10.61 4.53 3.70
C THR A 69 10.31 5.83 4.44
N GLN A 70 9.97 6.90 3.72
CA GLN A 70 9.57 8.17 4.34
C GLN A 70 8.32 8.03 5.22
N TRP A 71 7.36 7.20 4.80
CA TRP A 71 6.19 6.94 5.61
C TRP A 71 6.55 6.16 6.90
N LEU A 72 7.45 5.17 6.81
CA LEU A 72 7.94 4.43 7.98
C LEU A 72 8.65 5.36 8.97
N GLU A 73 9.51 6.25 8.49
CA GLU A 73 10.16 7.27 9.32
C GLU A 73 9.12 8.11 10.07
N LYS A 74 8.07 8.55 9.39
CA LYS A 74 7.04 9.43 9.97
C LYS A 74 6.06 8.73 10.93
N HIS A 75 5.77 7.44 10.74
CA HIS A 75 4.67 6.77 11.46
C HIS A 75 5.10 5.58 12.32
N VAL A 76 6.25 4.97 12.04
CA VAL A 76 6.75 3.79 12.76
C VAL A 76 7.93 4.15 13.66
N PHE A 77 8.77 5.11 13.25
CA PHE A 77 9.99 5.49 13.98
C PHE A 77 9.97 6.91 14.54
N ALA A 78 8.87 7.65 14.39
CA ALA A 78 8.67 8.97 14.98
C ALA A 78 8.41 8.92 16.49
#